data_AF-A0A822DPD4-F1
#
_entry.id   AF-A0A822DPD4-F1
#
_cell.length_a   1.000
_cell.length_b   1.000
_cell.length_c   1.000
_cell.angle_alpha   90.00
_cell.angle_beta   90.00
_cell.angle_gamma   90.00
#
_symmetry.space_group_name_H-M   'P 1'
#
loop_
_entity.id
_entity.type
_entity.pdbx_description
1 polymer ?
#
loop_
_entity_poly.entity_id
_entity_poly.type
_entity_poly.pdbx_seq_one_letter_code
_entity_poly.pdbx_strand_id
1 'polypeptide(L)'
;MQCEALNYSFIIRTVVGDPDGYKRPVITVHAANSTIPKWNCQRPFPAPLIRARNGELLQIEFKNMLRDQSLVQSIHQHICC
;
A
#
# COMPACT_ATOMS: atom_id res chain seq x y z
N MET A 1 18.78 -8.49 21.63
CA MET A 1 17.47 -7.94 21.23
C MET A 1 17.22 -8.41 19.81
N GLN A 2 16.16 -9.17 19.60
CA GLN A 2 15.78 -9.72 18.30
C GLN A 2 15.00 -8.61 17.57
N CYS A 3 15.53 -8.11 16.45
CA CYS A 3 14.84 -7.14 15.62
C CYS A 3 13.73 -7.88 14.87
N GLU A 4 12.50 -7.83 15.37
CA GLU A 4 11.36 -8.34 14.62
C GLU A 4 11.10 -7.39 13.43
N ALA A 5 11.16 -7.94 12.22
CA ALA A 5 10.86 -7.18 11.02
C ALA A 5 9.35 -6.92 10.93
N LEU A 6 8.96 -5.67 10.71
CA LEU A 6 7.59 -5.28 10.47
C LEU A 6 7.26 -5.53 8.99
N ASN A 7 6.42 -6.53 8.75
CA ASN A 7 6.09 -7.02 7.42
C ASN A 7 4.78 -6.43 6.91
N TYR A 8 4.84 -5.75 5.77
CA TYR A 8 3.68 -5.29 5.00
C TYR A 8 3.64 -6.00 3.65
N SER A 9 2.45 -6.41 3.23
CA SER A 9 2.23 -6.94 1.88
C SER A 9 1.06 -6.21 1.26
N PHE A 10 1.29 -5.71 0.05
CA PHE A 10 0.36 -4.86 -0.67
C PHE A 10 0.10 -5.37 -2.09
N ILE A 11 -1.10 -5.10 -2.59
CA ILE A 11 -1.50 -5.34 -3.98
C ILE A 11 -1.76 -4.00 -4.64
N ILE A 12 -1.14 -3.78 -5.79
CA ILE A 12 -1.38 -2.62 -6.64
C ILE A 12 -2.33 -3.04 -7.75
N ARG A 13 -3.48 -2.38 -7.87
CA ARG A 13 -4.47 -2.68 -8.92
C ARG A 13 -5.27 -1.44 -9.31
N THR A 14 -5.95 -1.53 -10.45
CA THR A 14 -6.95 -0.54 -10.85
C THR A 14 -8.30 -0.91 -10.26
N VAL A 15 -8.97 0.03 -9.59
CA VAL A 15 -10.37 -0.10 -9.12
C VAL A 15 -11.19 1.08 -9.61
N VAL A 16 -12.52 0.95 -9.59
CA VAL A 16 -13.41 2.11 -9.78
C VAL A 16 -13.52 2.85 -8.45
N GLY A 17 -13.14 4.12 -8.43
CA GLY A 17 -13.25 5.01 -7.28
C GLY A 17 -13.80 6.38 -7.67
N ASP A 18 -14.16 7.19 -6.68
CA ASP A 18 -14.82 8.49 -6.82
C ASP A 18 -14.16 9.58 -5.93
N PRO A 19 -12.83 9.78 -6.01
CA PRO A 19 -12.11 10.67 -5.09
C PRO A 19 -12.53 12.15 -5.17
N ASP A 20 -13.17 12.56 -6.26
CA ASP A 20 -13.68 13.90 -6.53
C ASP A 20 -15.19 13.93 -6.81
N GLY A 21 -15.91 12.86 -6.44
CA GLY A 21 -17.36 12.73 -6.67
C GLY A 21 -17.74 12.14 -8.04
N TYR A 22 -16.78 11.86 -8.92
CA TYR A 22 -17.02 11.21 -10.21
C TYR A 22 -16.36 9.84 -10.29
N LYS A 23 -17.14 8.82 -10.70
CA LYS A 23 -16.63 7.44 -10.84
C LYS A 23 -15.64 7.35 -12.00
N ARG A 24 -14.40 6.96 -11.69
CA ARG A 24 -13.34 6.72 -12.67
C ARG A 24 -12.41 5.58 -12.24
N PRO A 25 -11.69 4.94 -13.17
CA PRO A 25 -10.62 4.03 -12.81
C PRO A 25 -9.50 4.78 -12.08
N VAL A 26 -9.08 4.26 -10.92
CA VAL A 26 -7.95 4.78 -10.13
C VAL A 26 -6.99 3.65 -9.80
N ILE A 27 -5.69 3.95 -9.79
CA ILE A 27 -4.67 3.03 -9.29
C ILE A 27 -4.65 3.14 -7.77
N THR A 28 -4.72 2.00 -7.09
CA THR A 28 -4.77 1.91 -5.64
C THR A 28 -3.81 0.84 -5.13
N VAL A 29 -3.43 0.99 -3.86
CA VAL A 29 -2.68 0.02 -3.07
C VAL A 29 -3.63 -0.57 -2.02
N HIS A 30 -3.68 -1.88 -1.90
CA HIS A 30 -4.49 -2.59 -0.90
C HIS A 30 -3.63 -3.49 -0.04
N ALA A 31 -4.00 -3.69 1.22
CA ALA A 31 -3.46 -4.78 2.03
C ALA A 31 -3.69 -6.13 1.33
N ALA A 32 -2.61 -6.88 1.08
CA ALA A 32 -2.72 -8.24 0.55
C ALA A 32 -3.24 -9.21 1.61
N ASN A 33 -2.87 -8.98 2.88
CA ASN A 33 -3.21 -9.81 4.03
C ASN A 33 -3.92 -9.00 5.12
N SER A 34 -4.80 -9.67 5.88
CA SER A 34 -5.60 -9.09 6.98
C SER A 34 -4.81 -8.75 8.24
N THR A 35 -3.49 -8.99 8.25
CA THR A 35 -2.57 -8.62 9.33
C THR A 35 -2.34 -7.10 9.43
N ILE A 36 -2.73 -6.35 8.41
CA ILE A 36 -2.78 -4.89 8.47
C ILE A 36 -4.01 -4.49 9.30
N PRO A 37 -3.88 -3.62 10.32
CA PRO A 37 -4.97 -3.34 11.24
C PRO A 37 -6.20 -2.78 10.51
N LYS A 38 -7.40 -3.29 10.89
CA LYS A 38 -8.67 -3.13 10.16
C LYS A 38 -9.06 -1.70 9.79
N TRP A 39 -8.55 -0.69 10.51
CA TRP A 39 -8.78 0.73 10.21
C TRP A 39 -8.18 1.17 8.86
N ASN A 40 -7.24 0.39 8.30
CA ASN A 40 -6.54 0.70 7.05
C ASN A 40 -7.22 0.09 5.80
N CYS A 41 -8.25 -0.75 5.97
CA CYS A 41 -8.79 -1.59 4.89
C CYS A 41 -10.07 -1.04 4.22
N GLN A 42 -10.66 0.04 4.74
CA GLN A 42 -12.00 0.50 4.34
C GLN A 42 -12.01 1.54 3.21
N ARG A 43 -10.86 2.11 2.85
CA ARG A 43 -10.77 3.15 1.83
C ARG A 43 -9.72 2.76 0.79
N PRO A 44 -10.08 2.55 -0.49
CA PRO A 44 -9.12 2.18 -1.54
C PRO A 44 -8.21 3.35 -1.93
N PHE A 45 -8.60 4.60 -1.64
CA PHE A 45 -7.82 5.76 -2.02
C PHE A 45 -8.00 6.89 -0.99
N PRO A 46 -6.94 7.42 -0.37
CA PRO A 46 -5.52 7.17 -0.64
C PRO A 46 -5.05 5.77 -0.19
N ALA A 47 -3.81 5.43 -0.56
CA ALA A 47 -3.17 4.18 -0.17
C ALA A 47 -3.07 4.01 1.37
N PRO A 48 -2.97 2.77 1.87
CA PRO A 48 -2.81 2.47 3.28
C PRO A 48 -1.60 3.17 3.92
N LEU A 49 -1.78 3.62 5.16
CA LEU A 49 -0.68 4.22 5.93
C LEU A 49 0.26 3.12 6.46
N ILE A 50 1.56 3.27 6.23
CA ILE A 50 2.64 2.47 6.83
C ILE A 50 3.14 3.21 8.07
N ARG A 51 3.31 2.51 9.21
CA ARG A 51 3.84 3.09 10.44
C ARG A 51 4.93 2.19 11.00
N ALA A 52 6.03 2.78 11.44
CA ALA A 52 7.13 2.09 12.10
C ALA A 52 7.69 2.96 13.22
N ARG A 53 8.43 2.34 14.13
CA ARG A 53 9.22 3.02 15.17
C ARG A 53 10.68 3.11 14.74
N ASN A 54 11.39 4.08 15.30
CA ASN A 54 12.83 4.20 15.10
C ASN A 54 13.55 2.92 15.54
N GLY A 55 14.36 2.37 14.63
CA GLY A 55 15.10 1.12 14.85
C GLY A 55 14.38 -0.15 14.40
N GLU A 56 13.12 -0.08 13.96
CA GLU A 56 12.42 -1.23 13.36
C GLU A 56 12.89 -1.45 11.91
N LEU A 57 13.05 -2.73 11.54
CA LEU A 57 13.26 -3.12 10.15
C LEU A 57 11.91 -3.23 9.45
N LEU A 58 11.70 -2.43 8.40
CA LEU A 58 10.53 -2.53 7.54
C LEU A 58 10.80 -3.46 6.36
N GLN A 59 9.93 -4.45 6.18
CA GLN A 59 9.91 -5.30 5.00
C GLN A 59 8.56 -5.13 4.29
N ILE A 60 8.59 -4.61 3.06
CA ILE A 60 7.38 -4.28 2.31
C ILE A 60 7.41 -5.03 0.98
N GLU A 61 6.39 -5.84 0.73
CA GLU A 61 6.18 -6.55 -0.52
C GLU A 61 5.05 -5.88 -1.31
N PHE A 62 5.25 -5.69 -2.62
CA PHE A 62 4.23 -5.18 -3.52
C PHE A 62 3.98 -6.17 -4.65
N LYS A 63 2.72 -6.58 -4.80
CA LYS A 63 2.24 -7.39 -5.92
C LYS A 63 1.58 -6.51 -6.95
N ASN A 64 2.16 -6.43 -8.14
CA ASN A 64 1.57 -5.71 -9.27
C ASN A 64 0.45 -6.53 -9.92
N MET A 65 -0.75 -5.98 -10.01
CA MET A 65 -1.90 -6.53 -10.75
C MET A 65 -2.46 -5.54 -11.79
N LEU A 66 -1.68 -4.53 -12.19
CA LEU A 66 -2.05 -3.62 -13.27
C LEU A 66 -2.00 -4.36 -14.62
N ARG A 67 -3.00 -4.10 -15.47
CA ARG A 67 -3.05 -4.67 -16.84
C ARG A 67 -1.87 -4.21 -17.69
N ASP A 68 -1.46 -2.96 -17.50
CA ASP A 68 -0.25 -2.41 -18.08
C ASP A 68 0.90 -2.56 -17.06
N GLN A 69 1.74 -3.56 -17.26
CA GLN A 69 2.83 -3.90 -16.35
C GLN A 69 3.98 -2.89 -16.37
N SER A 70 3.98 -1.94 -17.33
CA SER A 70 4.99 -0.88 -17.43
C SER A 70 4.99 0.09 -16.24
N LEU A 71 3.86 0.18 -15.51
CA LEU A 71 3.68 1.09 -14.36
C LEU A 71 4.36 0.63 -13.06
N VAL A 72 4.99 -0.55 -13.02
CA VAL A 72 5.74 -1.02 -11.84
C VAL A 72 7.21 -1.12 -12.16
N GLN A 73 7.88 0.02 -12.16
CA GLN A 73 9.35 0.06 -12.16
C GLN A 73 9.94 0.82 -10.98
N SER A 74 9.15 1.55 -10.18
CA SER A 74 9.68 2.18 -8.96
C SER A 74 8.59 2.59 -7.99
N ILE A 75 8.78 2.29 -6.70
CA ILE A 75 8.04 2.90 -5.59
C ILE A 75 9.02 3.79 -4.86
N HIS A 76 8.73 5.09 -4.84
CA HIS A 76 9.52 6.06 -4.08
C HIS A 76 8.91 6.25 -2.69
N GLN A 77 9.72 6.12 -1.65
CA GLN A 77 9.31 6.30 -0.25
C GLN A 77 9.65 7.72 0.20
N HIS A 78 8.64 8.58 0.27
CA HIS A 78 8.79 9.91 0.85
C HIS A 78 8.59 9.82 2.38
N ILE A 79 9.70 9.82 3.13
CA ILE A 79 9.71 9.65 4.58
C ILE A 79 9.49 11.01 5.25
N CYS A 80 8.43 11.12 6.05
CA CYS A 80 8.23 12.23 6.98
C CYS A 80 8.54 11.72 8.39
N CYS A 81 9.64 12.22 8.97
CA CYS A 81 10.06 11.91 10.34
C CYS A 81 9.41 12.85 11.36
#